data_AF-A0A1Q7GSJ1-F1
#
_entry.id   AF-A0A1Q7GSJ1-F1
#
_cell.length_a   1.000
_cell.length_b   1.000
_cell.length_c   1.000
_cell.angle_alpha   90.00
_cell.angle_beta   90.00
_cell.angle_gamma   90.00
#
_symmetry.space_group_name_H-M   'P 1'
#
loop_
_entity.id
_entity.type
_entity.pdbx_description
1 polymer ?
#
loop_
_entity_poly.entity_id
_entity_poly.type
_entity_poly.pdbx_seq_one_letter_code
_entity_poly.pdbx_strand_id
1 'polypeptide(L)'
;MTQLPARLARVPLLRALARRQLLPRLFTAIRGYNRSIAIADISAGVTVGFVALPLAMAFAIASGLPPQAGLYTAIVTGFLVSALGGSRTQIAGPTGAVVIVVAGIVAKHGVDGLFLCAMMAGVLLIIMGATGMGTAVRFIPRPVVVGFDQDVCSYALF
;
A
#
# COMPACT_ATOMS: atom_id res chain seq x y z
N MET A 1 36.89 -27.87 9.85
CA MET A 1 35.62 -28.62 10.02
C MET A 1 35.11 -28.44 11.44
N THR A 2 34.69 -27.22 11.79
CA THR A 2 34.27 -26.85 13.16
C THR A 2 32.76 -26.73 13.22
N GLN A 3 32.17 -27.56 14.06
CA GLN A 3 30.74 -27.71 14.28
C GLN A 3 30.12 -26.41 14.81
N LEU A 4 29.02 -25.97 14.21
CA LEU A 4 28.20 -24.87 14.74
C LEU A 4 27.27 -25.44 15.83
N PRO A 5 27.38 -24.99 17.10
CA PRO A 5 26.67 -25.61 18.21
C PRO A 5 25.18 -25.23 18.25
N ALA A 6 24.37 -26.21 18.64
CA ALA A 6 22.93 -26.19 18.87
C ALA A 6 22.48 -25.24 20.01
N ARG A 7 22.76 -23.93 19.88
CA ARG A 7 22.50 -22.90 20.91
C ARG A 7 21.58 -21.75 20.48
N LEU A 8 20.91 -21.85 19.33
CA LEU A 8 20.00 -20.83 18.79
C LEU A 8 18.52 -21.01 19.18
N ALA A 9 18.19 -22.01 20.01
CA ALA A 9 16.81 -22.34 20.37
C ALA A 9 16.21 -21.52 21.55
N ARG A 10 16.85 -20.44 22.01
CA ARG A 10 16.33 -19.62 23.13
C ARG A 10 16.51 -18.12 22.90
N VAL A 11 15.83 -17.57 21.89
CA VAL A 11 15.74 -16.11 21.77
C VAL A 11 14.30 -15.65 22.08
N PRO A 12 13.94 -15.40 23.35
CA PRO A 12 12.69 -14.69 23.70
C PRO A 12 12.63 -13.27 23.10
N LEU A 13 13.77 -12.78 22.58
CA LEU A 13 13.95 -11.54 21.85
C LEU A 13 13.19 -11.51 20.49
N LEU A 14 12.93 -12.67 19.86
CA LEU A 14 12.11 -12.76 18.65
C LEU A 14 10.62 -12.45 18.93
N ARG A 15 10.11 -12.82 20.12
CA ARG A 15 8.73 -12.50 20.54
C ARG A 15 8.58 -11.02 20.95
N ALA A 16 9.62 -10.42 21.54
CA ALA A 16 9.65 -8.99 21.84
C ALA A 16 9.72 -8.12 20.57
N LEU A 17 10.36 -8.61 19.51
CA LEU A 17 10.35 -7.97 18.19
C LEU A 17 9.00 -8.12 17.46
N ALA A 18 8.28 -9.22 17.65
CA ALA A 18 6.94 -9.42 17.08
C ALA A 18 5.92 -8.38 17.59
N ARG A 19 6.02 -7.93 18.85
CA ARG A 19 5.11 -6.93 19.44
C ARG A 19 5.35 -5.49 18.95
N ARG A 20 6.50 -5.21 18.33
CA ARG A 20 6.83 -3.89 17.75
C ARG A 20 6.34 -3.70 16.30
N GLN A 21 5.80 -4.74 15.66
CA GLN A 21 5.38 -4.67 14.25
C GLN A 21 4.03 -3.98 14.03
N LEU A 22 3.20 -3.86 15.07
CA LEU A 22 1.88 -3.21 15.00
C LEU A 22 1.91 -1.72 15.37
N LEU A 23 3.05 -1.18 15.80
CA LEU A 23 3.18 0.24 16.08
C LEU A 23 3.41 0.97 14.74
N PRO A 24 2.54 1.92 14.34
CA PRO A 24 2.75 2.67 13.13
C PRO A 24 4.08 3.41 13.22
N ARG A 25 4.84 3.41 12.12
CA ARG A 25 6.20 3.97 12.10
C ARG A 25 6.24 5.45 12.44
N LEU A 26 5.11 6.13 12.31
CA LEU A 26 4.90 7.52 12.73
C LEU A 26 5.38 7.79 14.17
N PHE A 27 5.01 6.94 15.15
CA PHE A 27 5.43 7.12 16.55
C PHE A 27 6.94 7.00 16.76
N THR A 28 7.62 6.20 15.93
CA THR A 28 9.07 6.07 15.97
C THR A 28 9.78 7.18 15.20
N ALA A 29 9.14 7.76 14.18
CA ALA A 29 9.71 8.80 13.33
C ALA A 29 9.69 10.18 14.02
N ILE A 30 8.64 10.48 14.80
CA ILE A 30 8.48 11.77 15.50
C ILE A 30 9.59 12.00 16.56
N ARG A 31 10.15 10.95 17.17
CA ARG A 31 11.15 11.07 18.25
C ARG A 31 12.50 11.66 17.84
N GLY A 32 12.81 11.72 16.53
CA GLY A 32 14.08 12.24 16.01
C GLY A 32 13.89 13.29 14.92
N TYR A 33 12.72 13.94 14.88
CA TYR A 33 12.35 14.85 13.82
C TYR A 33 13.07 16.21 13.96
N ASN A 34 13.79 16.63 12.92
CA ASN A 34 14.53 17.89 12.89
C ASN A 34 13.94 18.83 11.83
N ARG A 35 14.16 20.15 11.96
CA ARG A 35 13.71 21.17 11.00
C ARG A 35 14.18 20.91 9.57
N SER A 36 15.40 20.37 9.40
CA SER A 36 15.91 19.97 8.09
C SER A 36 15.08 18.84 7.45
N ILE A 37 14.63 17.87 8.25
CA ILE A 37 13.77 16.77 7.78
C ILE A 37 12.37 17.30 7.46
N ALA A 38 11.84 18.23 8.27
CA ALA A 38 10.56 18.88 8.00
C ALA A 38 10.52 19.58 6.64
N ILE A 39 11.57 20.34 6.31
CA ILE A 39 11.67 21.04 5.02
C ILE A 39 11.76 20.02 3.86
N ALA A 40 12.51 18.93 4.05
CA ALA A 40 12.64 17.87 3.06
C ALA A 40 11.33 17.09 2.84
N ASP A 41 10.60 16.76 3.91
CA ASP A 41 9.32 16.05 3.83
C ASP A 41 8.24 16.92 3.18
N ILE A 42 8.23 18.24 3.46
CA ILE A 42 7.30 19.17 2.82
C ILE A 42 7.58 19.28 1.33
N SER A 43 8.84 19.49 0.92
CA SER A 43 9.18 19.60 -0.50
C SER A 43 8.93 18.30 -1.26
N ALA A 44 9.22 17.15 -0.65
CA ALA A 44 8.88 15.84 -1.18
C ALA A 44 7.36 15.64 -1.29
N GLY A 45 6.60 15.98 -0.25
CA GLY A 45 5.14 15.87 -0.24
C GLY A 45 4.47 16.73 -1.31
N VAL A 46 4.93 17.96 -1.51
CA VAL A 46 4.44 18.85 -2.58
C VAL A 46 4.73 18.24 -3.96
N THR A 47 5.96 17.77 -4.19
CA THR A 47 6.38 17.18 -5.47
C THR A 47 5.57 15.93 -5.80
N VAL A 48 5.43 15.02 -4.83
CA VAL A 48 4.63 13.80 -4.95
C VAL A 48 3.15 14.13 -5.14
N GLY A 49 2.63 15.14 -4.43
CA GLY A 49 1.24 15.59 -4.56
C GLY A 49 0.92 16.07 -5.98
N PHE A 50 1.78 16.89 -6.59
CA PHE A 50 1.60 17.34 -7.97
C PHE A 50 1.60 16.21 -8.99
N VAL A 51 2.37 15.13 -8.75
CA VAL A 51 2.37 13.94 -9.62
C VAL A 51 1.15 13.05 -9.35
N ALA A 52 0.72 12.94 -8.09
CA ALA A 52 -0.38 12.07 -7.68
C ALA A 52 -1.76 12.59 -8.12
N LEU A 53 -1.96 13.91 -8.16
CA LEU A 53 -3.24 14.53 -8.57
C LEU A 53 -3.68 14.10 -9.99
N PRO A 54 -2.89 14.32 -11.06
CA PRO A 54 -3.27 13.93 -12.41
C PRO A 54 -3.36 12.40 -12.55
N LEU A 55 -2.48 11.66 -11.88
CA LEU A 55 -2.48 10.19 -11.91
C LEU A 55 -3.78 9.61 -11.33
N ALA A 56 -4.23 10.13 -10.19
CA ALA A 56 -5.46 9.69 -9.55
C ALA A 56 -6.70 10.00 -10.40
N MET A 57 -6.73 11.17 -11.05
CA MET A 57 -7.81 11.53 -11.99
C MET A 57 -7.82 10.61 -13.21
N ALA A 58 -6.65 10.34 -13.80
CA ALA A 58 -6.52 9.45 -14.96
C ALA A 58 -7.00 8.03 -14.64
N PHE A 59 -6.62 7.48 -13.50
CA PHE A 59 -7.04 6.15 -13.06
C PHE A 59 -8.53 6.03 -12.75
N ALA A 60 -9.16 7.09 -12.22
CA ALA A 60 -10.62 7.12 -12.08
C ALA A 60 -11.33 7.09 -13.43
N ILE A 61 -10.89 7.92 -14.38
CA ILE A 61 -11.47 7.97 -15.74
C ILE A 61 -11.29 6.63 -16.46
N ALA A 62 -10.10 6.03 -16.38
CA ALA A 62 -9.82 4.71 -16.94
C ALA A 62 -10.68 3.59 -16.32
N SER A 63 -11.13 3.77 -15.07
CA SER A 63 -12.03 2.85 -14.38
C SER A 63 -13.52 3.07 -14.70
N GLY A 64 -13.86 4.05 -15.55
CA GLY A 64 -15.25 4.43 -15.84
C GLY A 64 -15.93 5.25 -14.73
N LEU A 65 -15.15 5.86 -13.84
CA LEU A 65 -15.62 6.66 -12.70
C LEU A 65 -15.36 8.16 -12.93
N PRO A 66 -16.14 9.05 -12.29
CA PRO A 66 -15.86 10.48 -12.34
C PRO A 66 -14.51 10.81 -11.68
N PRO A 67 -13.72 11.77 -12.21
CA PRO A 67 -12.35 12.05 -11.75
C PRO A 67 -12.28 12.44 -10.28
N GLN A 68 -13.36 13.01 -9.72
CA GLN A 68 -13.47 13.35 -8.31
C GLN A 68 -13.34 12.11 -7.40
N ALA A 69 -13.82 10.94 -7.84
CA ALA A 69 -13.69 9.70 -7.07
C ALA A 69 -12.23 9.28 -6.88
N GLY A 70 -11.39 9.47 -7.91
CA GLY A 70 -9.95 9.22 -7.82
C GLY A 70 -9.25 10.16 -6.84
N LEU A 71 -9.64 11.44 -6.84
CA LEU A 71 -9.11 12.43 -5.90
C LEU A 71 -9.50 12.13 -4.45
N TYR A 72 -10.78 11.81 -4.20
CA TYR A 72 -11.24 11.47 -2.86
C TYR A 72 -10.53 10.24 -2.30
N THR A 73 -10.38 9.20 -3.11
CA THR A 73 -9.68 7.98 -2.70
C THR A 73 -8.19 8.23 -2.43
N ALA A 74 -7.52 9.02 -3.26
CA ALA A 74 -6.10 9.38 -3.07
C ALA A 74 -5.87 10.18 -1.77
N ILE A 75 -6.71 11.17 -1.47
CA ILE A 75 -6.59 12.00 -0.27
C ILE A 75 -6.85 11.16 0.99
N VAL A 76 -7.96 10.41 1.02
CA VAL A 76 -8.34 9.61 2.20
C VAL A 76 -7.31 8.51 2.47
N THR A 77 -6.88 7.80 1.43
CA THR A 77 -5.92 6.71 1.59
C THR A 77 -4.52 7.24 1.92
N GLY A 78 -4.11 8.36 1.32
CA GLY A 78 -2.85 9.02 1.64
C GLY A 78 -2.75 9.40 3.11
N PHE A 79 -3.82 9.98 3.67
CA PHE A 79 -3.89 10.29 5.10
C PHE A 79 -3.88 9.03 5.98
N LEU A 80 -4.73 8.04 5.67
CA LEU A 80 -4.81 6.79 6.44
C LEU A 80 -3.46 6.05 6.45
N VAL A 81 -2.79 5.94 5.31
CA VAL A 81 -1.51 5.24 5.20
C VAL A 81 -0.36 6.03 5.81
N SER A 82 -0.37 7.36 5.74
CA SER A 82 0.60 8.18 6.48
C SER A 82 0.48 7.96 7.99
N ALA A 83 -0.75 7.87 8.51
CA ALA A 83 -1.02 7.65 9.92
C ALA A 83 -0.72 6.22 10.40
N LEU A 84 -1.14 5.21 9.62
CA LEU A 84 -1.09 3.78 10.00
C LEU A 84 0.06 3.01 9.35
N GLY A 85 0.89 3.68 8.55
CA GLY A 85 1.90 3.07 7.69
C GLY A 85 3.05 2.38 8.44
N GLY A 86 3.59 1.35 7.78
CA GLY A 86 4.73 0.56 8.26
C GLY A 86 6.10 1.03 7.77
N SER A 87 6.15 2.09 6.95
CA SER A 87 7.38 2.67 6.38
C SER A 87 7.36 4.19 6.43
N ARG A 88 8.55 4.82 6.44
CA ARG A 88 8.72 6.29 6.50
C ARG A 88 8.44 6.99 5.18
N THR A 89 8.56 6.28 4.06
CA THR A 89 8.49 6.82 2.70
C THR A 89 7.41 6.15 1.86
N GLN A 90 6.40 5.54 2.51
CA GLN A 90 5.30 4.90 1.82
C GLN A 90 4.24 5.93 1.44
N ILE A 91 3.92 5.97 0.15
CA ILE A 91 2.88 6.80 -0.43
C ILE A 91 1.72 5.88 -0.81
N ALA A 92 0.49 6.31 -0.55
CA ALA A 92 -0.70 5.56 -0.96
C ALA A 92 -1.51 6.36 -1.96
N GLY A 93 -2.08 5.64 -2.93
CA GLY A 93 -2.92 6.18 -3.98
C GLY A 93 -3.50 5.05 -4.82
N PRO A 94 -4.39 5.37 -5.77
CA PRO A 94 -4.90 4.40 -6.73
C PRO A 94 -3.73 3.81 -7.54
N THR A 95 -3.72 2.49 -7.70
CA THR A 95 -2.66 1.76 -8.41
C THR A 95 -3.20 1.24 -9.74
N GLY A 96 -2.39 1.23 -10.81
CA GLY A 96 -2.81 0.77 -12.14
C GLY A 96 -3.43 -0.64 -12.14
N ALA A 97 -2.89 -1.56 -11.34
CA ALA A 97 -3.43 -2.92 -11.18
C ALA A 97 -4.89 -2.92 -10.66
N VAL A 98 -5.24 -1.97 -9.79
CA VAL A 98 -6.58 -1.85 -9.21
C VAL A 98 -7.56 -1.28 -10.24
N VAL A 99 -7.11 -0.40 -11.14
CA VAL A 99 -7.94 0.21 -12.18
C VAL A 99 -8.61 -0.84 -13.05
N ILE A 100 -7.87 -1.85 -13.50
CA ILE A 100 -8.37 -2.92 -14.36
C ILE A 100 -9.48 -3.72 -13.65
N VAL A 101 -9.28 -4.02 -12.36
CA VAL A 101 -10.26 -4.74 -11.55
C VAL A 101 -11.51 -3.89 -11.33
N VAL A 102 -11.34 -2.60 -11.02
CA VAL A 102 -12.47 -1.67 -10.81
C VAL A 102 -13.27 -1.50 -12.09
N ALA A 103 -12.60 -1.28 -13.24
CA ALA A 103 -13.25 -1.21 -14.55
C ALA A 103 -14.10 -2.47 -14.83
N GLY A 104 -13.53 -3.65 -14.56
CA GLY A 104 -14.23 -4.92 -14.73
C GLY A 104 -15.44 -5.10 -13.79
N ILE A 105 -15.36 -4.60 -12.55
CA ILE A 105 -16.47 -4.65 -11.60
C ILE A 105 -17.57 -3.67 -12.01
N VAL A 106 -17.22 -2.42 -12.33
CA VAL A 106 -18.17 -1.38 -12.74
C VAL A 106 -18.92 -1.80 -14.00
N ALA A 107 -18.23 -2.40 -14.98
CA ALA A 107 -18.87 -2.90 -16.19
C ALA A 107 -19.90 -4.02 -15.94
N LYS A 108 -19.71 -4.85 -14.90
CA LYS A 108 -20.58 -6.00 -14.61
C LYS A 108 -21.65 -5.73 -13.56
N HIS A 109 -21.35 -4.94 -12.53
CA HIS A 109 -22.18 -4.76 -11.33
C HIS A 109 -22.46 -3.28 -11.02
N GLY A 110 -21.97 -2.35 -11.85
CA GLY A 110 -22.11 -0.92 -11.62
C GLY A 110 -21.32 -0.42 -10.40
N VAL A 111 -21.62 0.82 -10.01
CA VAL A 111 -20.95 1.52 -8.91
C VAL A 111 -21.36 0.96 -7.54
N ASP A 112 -22.61 0.51 -7.38
CA ASP A 112 -23.09 -0.09 -6.14
C ASP A 112 -22.36 -1.40 -5.83
N GLY A 113 -22.15 -2.23 -6.86
CA GLY A 113 -21.34 -3.45 -6.75
C GLY A 113 -19.88 -3.16 -6.38
N LEU A 114 -19.30 -2.08 -6.91
CA LEU A 114 -17.95 -1.66 -6.55
C LEU A 114 -17.82 -1.34 -5.06
N PHE A 115 -18.77 -0.60 -4.47
CA PHE A 115 -18.73 -0.28 -3.04
C PHE A 115 -18.80 -1.54 -2.17
N LEU A 116 -19.66 -2.49 -2.53
CA LEU A 116 -19.77 -3.75 -1.81
C LEU A 116 -18.48 -4.58 -1.91
N CYS A 117 -17.92 -4.74 -3.11
CA CYS A 117 -16.65 -5.43 -3.33
C CYS A 117 -15.50 -4.76 -2.57
N ALA A 118 -15.44 -3.43 -2.55
CA ALA A 118 -14.41 -2.68 -1.82
C ALA A 118 -14.51 -2.90 -0.30
N MET A 119 -15.72 -2.92 0.26
CA MET A 119 -15.94 -3.22 1.67
C MET A 119 -15.53 -4.65 2.02
N MET A 120 -15.89 -5.62 1.18
CA MET A 120 -15.48 -7.02 1.35
C MET A 120 -13.95 -7.17 1.29
N ALA A 121 -13.30 -6.52 0.32
CA ALA A 121 -11.84 -6.51 0.19
C ALA A 121 -11.18 -5.90 1.43
N GLY A 122 -11.72 -4.79 1.97
CA GLY A 122 -11.23 -4.17 3.20
C GLY A 122 -11.30 -5.10 4.40
N VAL A 123 -12.44 -5.80 4.59
CA VAL A 123 -12.59 -6.78 5.67
C VAL A 123 -11.61 -7.94 5.51
N LEU A 124 -11.44 -8.46 4.29
CA LEU A 124 -10.47 -9.51 4.00
C LEU A 124 -9.03 -9.07 4.30
N LEU A 125 -8.65 -7.84 3.94
CA LEU A 125 -7.34 -7.28 4.25
C LEU A 125 -7.10 -7.14 5.76
N ILE A 126 -8.11 -6.74 6.53
CA ILE A 126 -8.02 -6.67 8.00
C ILE A 126 -7.81 -8.08 8.59
N ILE A 127 -8.54 -9.09 8.10
CA ILE A 127 -8.39 -10.48 8.53
C ILE A 127 -6.99 -11.02 8.18
N MET A 128 -6.52 -10.78 6.96
CA MET A 128 -5.17 -11.19 6.53
C MET A 128 -4.06 -10.47 7.32
N GLY A 129 -4.26 -9.20 7.68
CA GLY A 129 -3.37 -8.44 8.55
C GLY A 129 -3.34 -9.00 9.97
N ALA A 130 -4.51 -9.31 10.56
CA ALA A 130 -4.62 -9.84 11.92
C ALA A 130 -4.06 -11.26 12.07
N THR A 131 -4.25 -12.11 11.05
CA THR A 131 -3.72 -13.49 11.02
C THR A 131 -2.24 -13.58 10.65
N GLY A 132 -1.62 -12.47 10.23
CA GLY A 132 -0.23 -12.44 9.79
C GLY A 132 0.01 -13.08 8.42
N MET A 133 -1.04 -13.51 7.71
CA MET A 133 -0.93 -14.10 6.37
C MET A 133 -0.31 -13.14 5.33
N GLY A 134 -0.27 -11.84 5.60
CA GLY A 134 0.49 -10.88 4.78
C GLY A 134 1.98 -11.22 4.62
N THR A 135 2.59 -12.01 5.52
CA THR A 135 3.97 -12.48 5.32
C THR A 135 4.11 -13.46 4.17
N ALA A 136 3.03 -14.13 3.76
CA ALA A 136 3.02 -15.08 2.65
C ALA A 136 3.37 -14.40 1.30
N VAL A 137 3.06 -13.10 1.17
CA VAL A 137 3.38 -12.29 -0.02
C VAL A 137 4.89 -12.29 -0.32
N ARG A 138 5.75 -12.51 0.69
CA ARG A 138 7.20 -12.59 0.51
C ARG A 138 7.68 -13.81 -0.27
N PHE A 139 6.84 -14.83 -0.43
CA PHE A 139 7.18 -16.04 -1.19
C PHE A 139 6.83 -15.94 -2.68
N ILE A 140 6.25 -14.83 -3.13
CA ILE A 140 5.93 -14.63 -4.55
C ILE A 140 7.24 -14.42 -5.34
N PRO A 141 7.51 -15.22 -6.38
CA PRO A 141 8.70 -15.06 -7.21
C PRO A 141 8.72 -13.70 -7.90
N ARG A 142 9.89 -13.06 -7.92
CA ARG A 142 10.12 -11.77 -8.62
C ARG A 142 9.65 -11.77 -10.08
N PRO A 143 9.85 -12.85 -10.88
CA PRO A 143 9.37 -12.87 -12.27
C PRO A 143 7.85 -12.71 -12.41
N VAL A 144 7.06 -13.23 -11.46
CA VAL A 144 5.60 -13.13 -11.49
C VAL A 144 5.14 -11.70 -11.26
N VAL A 145 5.77 -11.00 -10.30
CA VAL A 145 5.45 -9.60 -9.99
C VAL A 145 5.81 -8.69 -11.16
N VAL A 146 7.01 -8.87 -11.73
CA VAL A 146 7.46 -8.06 -12.88
C VAL A 146 6.58 -8.32 -14.11
N GLY A 147 6.23 -9.58 -14.39
CA GLY A 147 5.35 -9.92 -15.50
C GLY A 147 3.95 -9.32 -15.35
N PHE A 148 3.40 -9.36 -14.12
CA PHE A 148 2.12 -8.72 -13.81
C PHE A 148 2.18 -7.20 -14.00
N ASP A 149 3.23 -6.52 -13.52
CA ASP A 149 3.37 -5.08 -13.69
C ASP A 149 3.57 -4.69 -15.17
N GLN A 150 4.26 -5.51 -15.96
CA GLN A 150 4.40 -5.30 -17.41
C GLN A 150 3.06 -5.40 -18.13
N ASP A 151 2.25 -6.40 -17.80
CA ASP A 151 0.90 -6.56 -18.33
C ASP A 151 0.04 -5.32 -18.02
N VAL A 152 0.02 -4.90 -16.75
CA VAL A 152 -0.71 -3.70 -16.31
C VAL A 152 -0.25 -2.46 -17.09
N CYS A 153 1.06 -2.26 -17.27
CA CYS A 153 1.59 -1.13 -18.06
C CYS A 153 1.18 -1.20 -19.53
N SER A 154 1.17 -2.39 -20.13
CA SER A 154 0.70 -2.56 -21.51
C SER A 154 -0.77 -2.17 -21.65
N TYR A 155 -1.64 -2.55 -20.70
CA TYR A 155 -3.04 -2.13 -20.73
C TYR A 155 -3.28 -0.66 -20.36
N ALA A 156 -2.37 -0.02 -19.61
CA ALA A 156 -2.50 1.39 -19.23
C ALA A 156 -2.02 2.38 -20.32
N LEU A 157 -1.32 1.89 -21.35
CA LEU A 157 -0.77 2.69 -22.46
C LEU A 157 -1.60 2.62 -23.75
N PHE A 158 -2.70 1.84 -23.77
CA PHE A 158 -3.68 1.76 -24.85
C PHE A 158 -5.08 2.09 -24.32
#